data_AF-A0A9P3HFW3-F1
#
_entry.id   AF-A0A9P3HFW3-F1
#
_cell.length_a   1.000
_cell.length_b   1.000
_cell.length_c   1.000
_cell.angle_alpha   90.00
_cell.angle_beta   90.00
_cell.angle_gamma   90.00
#
_symmetry.space_group_name_H-M   'P 1'
#
loop_
_entity.id
_entity.type
_entity.pdbx_description
1 polymer ?
#
loop_
_entity_poly.entity_id
_entity_poly.type
_entity_poly.pdbx_seq_one_letter_code
_entity_poly.pdbx_strand_id
1 'polypeptide(L)'
;MAATARNPGKQYTEFKEQDLTTSVQERTANKFDIYCPQESCRCKLLLAQAATLAHREKSKLSLPKLPVAPGATVSTIEENDSTVHEDTAQSEIKETEESNTTTAPVEDQQAFWRVSNMMAFENIGFSKKLPNGIQFLSCADCDTGPLGYHDSTGSSKEYLIALNRVRYHERS
;
A
#
# COMPACT_ATOMS: atom_id res chain seq x y z
N MET A 1 -5.67 -34.72 5.35
CA MET A 1 -4.37 -34.10 5.72
C MET A 1 -4.66 -32.71 6.24
N ALA A 2 -4.46 -32.46 7.54
CA ALA A 2 -4.60 -31.12 8.09
C ALA A 2 -3.47 -30.27 7.55
N ALA A 3 -3.78 -29.23 6.77
CA ALA A 3 -2.79 -28.23 6.39
C ALA A 3 -2.24 -27.66 7.70
N THR A 4 -0.99 -27.95 8.04
CA THR A 4 -0.31 -27.36 9.19
C THR A 4 -0.53 -25.85 9.10
N ALA A 5 -1.34 -25.33 10.02
CA ALA A 5 -1.75 -23.94 10.00
C ALA A 5 -0.50 -23.07 10.23
N ARG A 6 0.16 -22.67 9.14
CA ARG A 6 1.23 -21.66 9.20
C ARG A 6 0.65 -20.43 9.89
N ASN A 7 1.36 -19.95 10.91
CA ASN A 7 0.96 -18.80 11.71
C ASN A 7 0.65 -17.62 10.76
N PRO A 8 -0.57 -17.02 10.82
CA PRO A 8 -0.98 -15.95 9.92
C PRO A 8 -0.23 -14.64 10.13
N GLY A 9 0.66 -14.57 11.13
CA GLY A 9 1.27 -13.33 11.60
C GLY A 9 0.31 -12.52 12.45
N LYS A 10 0.87 -11.54 13.15
CA LYS A 10 0.17 -10.67 14.08
C LYS A 10 -0.32 -9.39 13.40
N GLN A 11 -1.46 -8.88 13.83
CA GLN A 11 -1.99 -7.60 13.35
C GLN A 11 -1.23 -6.43 13.97
N TYR A 12 -1.27 -5.27 13.31
CA TYR A 12 -0.68 -4.03 13.83
C TYR A 12 -1.12 -3.67 15.26
N THR A 13 -2.40 -3.92 15.60
CA THR A 13 -2.98 -3.61 16.92
C THR A 13 -2.34 -4.38 18.07
N GLU A 14 -1.60 -5.45 17.78
CA GLU A 14 -0.87 -6.25 18.78
C GLU A 14 0.51 -5.66 19.12
N PHE A 15 0.94 -4.59 18.43
CA PHE A 15 2.25 -3.98 18.58
C PHE A 15 2.15 -2.50 18.95
N LYS A 16 3.22 -1.98 19.56
CA LYS A 16 3.53 -0.56 19.48
C LYS A 16 4.34 -0.31 18.22
N GLU A 17 4.21 0.85 17.59
CA GLU A 17 4.95 1.19 16.35
C GLU A 17 6.46 0.96 16.48
N GLN A 18 7.02 1.28 17.65
CA GLN A 18 8.43 1.08 18.01
C GLN A 18 8.87 -0.39 17.82
N ASP A 19 8.00 -1.33 18.19
CA ASP A 19 8.29 -2.77 18.17
C ASP A 19 8.38 -3.30 16.74
N LEU A 20 7.75 -2.61 15.78
CA LEU A 20 7.74 -2.96 14.36
C LEU A 20 8.98 -2.42 13.62
N THR A 21 9.82 -1.64 14.28
CA THR A 21 10.95 -0.95 13.66
C THR A 21 12.30 -1.49 14.11
N THR A 22 13.31 -1.32 13.25
CA THR A 22 14.73 -1.56 13.56
C THR A 22 15.58 -0.52 12.86
N SER A 23 16.72 -0.16 13.43
CA SER A 23 17.68 0.75 12.79
C SER A 23 18.57 -0.01 11.81
N VAL A 24 18.62 0.44 10.55
CA VAL A 24 19.48 -0.11 9.49
C VAL A 24 20.06 1.05 8.71
N GLN A 25 21.40 1.18 8.69
CA GLN A 25 22.10 2.24 7.95
C GLN A 25 21.50 3.64 8.25
N GLU A 26 21.30 3.95 9.54
CA GLU A 26 20.71 5.21 10.02
C GLU A 26 19.26 5.48 9.59
N ARG A 27 18.58 4.48 9.02
CA ARG A 27 17.16 4.55 8.66
C ARG A 27 16.34 3.66 9.58
N THR A 28 15.12 4.12 9.88
CA THR A 28 14.13 3.31 10.61
C THR A 28 13.45 2.39 9.60
N ALA A 29 13.73 1.09 9.68
CA ALA A 29 13.26 0.07 8.76
C ALA A 29 12.27 -0.91 9.41
N ASN A 30 11.49 -1.63 8.61
CA ASN A 30 10.60 -2.67 9.13
C ASN A 30 11.40 -3.82 9.73
N LYS A 31 11.10 -4.17 10.99
CA LYS A 31 11.77 -5.25 11.71
C LYS A 31 11.34 -6.64 11.23
N PHE A 32 10.08 -6.78 10.85
CA PHE A 32 9.46 -8.07 10.52
C PHE A 32 9.16 -8.18 9.02
N ASP A 33 9.04 -9.43 8.55
CA ASP A 33 8.42 -9.72 7.26
C ASP A 33 6.94 -9.30 7.31
N ILE A 34 6.44 -8.76 6.21
CA ILE A 34 5.07 -8.25 6.09
C ILE A 34 4.26 -9.19 5.19
N TYR A 35 3.06 -9.52 5.64
CA TYR A 35 2.17 -10.50 5.02
C TYR A 35 0.79 -9.92 4.74
N CYS A 36 0.07 -10.59 3.84
CA CYS A 36 -1.33 -10.34 3.55
C CYS A 36 -2.18 -10.30 4.83
N PRO A 37 -3.13 -9.35 4.95
CA PRO A 37 -4.03 -9.31 6.09
C PRO A 37 -5.00 -10.49 6.16
N GLN A 38 -5.28 -11.15 5.03
CA GLN A 38 -6.16 -12.34 4.99
C GLN A 38 -5.45 -13.56 5.58
N GLU A 39 -6.01 -14.10 6.66
CA GLU A 39 -5.46 -15.26 7.39
C GLU A 39 -5.44 -16.54 6.57
N SER A 40 -6.33 -16.67 5.59
CA SER A 40 -6.36 -17.79 4.65
C SER A 40 -5.28 -17.69 3.57
N CYS A 41 -4.97 -16.46 3.11
CA CYS A 41 -4.04 -16.21 2.02
C CYS A 41 -2.57 -16.31 2.48
N ARG A 42 -2.18 -15.49 3.47
CA ARG A 42 -0.81 -15.47 4.03
C ARG A 42 0.32 -15.25 3.00
N CYS A 43 0.01 -14.62 1.85
CA CYS A 43 1.03 -14.24 0.86
C CYS A 43 2.06 -13.30 1.52
N LYS A 44 3.36 -13.54 1.31
CA LYS A 44 4.40 -12.61 1.76
C LYS A 44 4.41 -11.41 0.84
N LEU A 45 4.32 -10.21 1.40
CA LEU A 45 4.28 -8.97 0.62
C LEU A 45 5.66 -8.32 0.54
N LEU A 46 6.42 -8.35 1.65
CA LEU A 46 7.68 -7.63 1.77
C LEU A 46 8.57 -8.30 2.84
N LEU A 47 9.87 -8.36 2.57
CA LEU A 47 10.85 -8.87 3.52
C LEU A 47 11.14 -7.87 4.65
N ALA A 48 11.62 -8.36 5.79
CA ALA A 48 12.22 -7.55 6.83
C ALA A 48 13.31 -6.64 6.24
N GLN A 49 13.38 -5.40 6.74
CA GLN A 49 14.36 -4.37 6.36
C GLN A 49 14.25 -3.85 4.92
N ALA A 50 13.25 -4.26 4.15
CA ALA A 50 13.06 -3.84 2.77
C ALA A 50 12.32 -2.49 2.61
N ALA A 51 11.80 -1.92 3.70
CA ALA A 51 11.11 -0.64 3.70
C ALA A 51 11.50 0.24 4.88
N THR A 52 11.34 1.55 4.70
CA THR A 52 11.59 2.56 5.73
C THR A 52 10.28 3.15 6.24
N LEU A 53 10.23 3.52 7.52
CA LEU A 53 9.07 4.19 8.10
C LEU A 53 8.89 5.59 7.52
N ALA A 54 7.67 5.96 7.13
CA ALA A 54 7.31 7.27 6.63
C ALA A 54 5.93 7.69 7.12
N HIS A 55 5.73 8.98 7.39
CA HIS A 55 4.42 9.55 7.73
C HIS A 55 3.84 10.29 6.53
N ARG A 56 2.59 9.97 6.16
CA ARG A 56 1.88 10.54 5.00
C ARG A 56 0.40 10.71 5.30
N GLU A 57 -0.29 11.45 4.46
CA GLU A 57 -1.74 11.68 4.57
C GLU A 57 -2.53 10.39 4.39
N LYS A 58 -3.41 10.08 5.35
CA LYS A 58 -4.29 8.91 5.29
C LYS A 58 -5.36 9.03 4.20
N SER A 59 -5.71 10.25 3.81
CA SER A 59 -6.79 10.56 2.85
C SER A 59 -6.60 9.89 1.48
N LYS A 60 -5.34 9.70 1.04
CA LYS A 60 -5.01 9.05 -0.24
C LYS A 60 -5.31 7.54 -0.27
N LEU A 61 -5.51 6.90 0.88
CA LEU A 61 -5.97 5.50 0.94
C LEU A 61 -7.48 5.33 0.80
N SER A 62 -8.23 6.43 0.91
CA SER A 62 -9.68 6.37 0.79
C SER A 62 -10.03 6.23 -0.67
N LEU A 63 -10.85 5.21 -0.99
CA LEU A 63 -11.41 5.10 -2.33
C LEU A 63 -12.24 6.37 -2.62
N PRO A 64 -12.15 6.94 -3.83
CA PRO A 64 -13.03 8.03 -4.23
C PRO A 64 -14.48 7.60 -4.01
N LYS A 65 -15.27 8.46 -3.34
CA LYS A 65 -16.71 8.24 -3.26
C LYS A 65 -17.25 8.37 -4.68
N LEU A 66 -17.65 7.26 -5.28
CA LEU A 66 -18.34 7.29 -6.57
C LEU A 66 -19.61 8.14 -6.41
N PRO A 67 -19.93 9.02 -7.38
CA PRO A 67 -21.22 9.69 -7.37
C PRO A 67 -22.31 8.61 -7.46
N VAL A 68 -23.07 8.45 -6.38
CA VAL A 68 -24.24 7.58 -6.37
C VAL A 68 -25.25 8.25 -7.29
N ALA A 69 -25.51 7.66 -8.45
CA ALA A 69 -26.56 8.14 -9.33
C ALA A 69 -27.90 8.17 -8.56
N PRO A 70 -28.72 9.23 -8.69
CA PRO A 70 -30.04 9.26 -8.08
C PRO A 70 -30.86 8.05 -8.57
N GLY A 71 -31.15 7.10 -7.68
CA GLY A 71 -31.94 5.90 -7.99
C GLY A 71 -31.17 4.58 -8.13
N ALA A 72 -29.86 4.53 -7.85
CA ALA A 72 -29.12 3.26 -7.88
C ALA A 72 -29.43 2.39 -6.63
N THR A 73 -30.38 1.46 -6.75
CA THR A 73 -30.50 0.30 -5.85
C THR A 73 -29.48 -0.75 -6.29
N VAL A 74 -28.48 -1.04 -5.45
CA VAL A 74 -27.54 -2.14 -5.68
C VAL A 74 -28.29 -3.48 -5.60
N SER A 75 -28.43 -4.12 -6.76
CA SER A 75 -28.92 -5.49 -6.89
C SER A 75 -27.76 -6.38 -7.36
N THR A 76 -27.69 -7.57 -6.78
CA THR A 76 -26.69 -8.64 -6.92
C THR A 76 -26.30 -9.03 -8.36
N ILE A 77 -24.97 -9.13 -8.57
CA ILE A 77 -24.13 -10.07 -9.37
C ILE A 77 -24.65 -10.61 -10.71
N GLU A 78 -23.89 -10.43 -11.81
CA GLU A 78 -23.25 -11.47 -12.66
C GLU A 78 -22.38 -10.88 -13.79
N GLU A 79 -21.51 -11.72 -14.36
CA GLU A 79 -20.22 -11.50 -15.03
C GLU A 79 -20.25 -10.81 -16.41
N ASN A 80 -19.07 -10.34 -16.88
CA ASN A 80 -18.50 -10.57 -18.24
C ASN A 80 -17.85 -9.35 -18.95
N ASP A 81 -16.63 -9.62 -19.45
CA ASP A 81 -15.89 -9.13 -20.63
C ASP A 81 -15.29 -7.71 -20.77
N SER A 82 -13.97 -7.74 -20.99
CA SER A 82 -13.18 -7.15 -22.10
C SER A 82 -13.20 -5.63 -22.37
N THR A 83 -12.07 -4.94 -22.15
CA THR A 83 -11.09 -4.45 -23.17
C THR A 83 -11.45 -3.02 -23.67
N VAL A 84 -10.63 -2.05 -24.09
CA VAL A 84 -9.28 -1.96 -24.67
C VAL A 84 -8.81 -0.46 -24.61
N HIS A 85 -7.52 -0.21 -24.32
CA HIS A 85 -6.53 0.71 -24.96
C HIS A 85 -6.68 2.25 -24.95
N GLU A 86 -5.64 2.98 -24.46
CA GLU A 86 -4.54 3.69 -25.19
C GLU A 86 -4.90 5.20 -25.34
N ASP A 87 -4.04 6.22 -25.25
CA ASP A 87 -2.64 6.32 -25.62
C ASP A 87 -2.00 7.65 -25.11
N THR A 88 -0.67 7.63 -24.88
CA THR A 88 0.35 8.61 -25.32
C THR A 88 0.30 10.10 -24.82
N ALA A 89 1.18 10.51 -23.89
CA ALA A 89 2.50 11.21 -24.06
C ALA A 89 2.37 12.76 -24.05
N GLN A 90 3.30 13.63 -23.61
CA GLN A 90 4.72 13.59 -23.24
C GLN A 90 5.13 14.96 -22.61
N SER A 91 6.27 14.97 -21.88
CA SER A 91 7.28 16.05 -21.66
C SER A 91 6.90 17.40 -21.00
N GLU A 92 7.76 18.14 -20.26
CA GLU A 92 9.13 18.00 -19.74
C GLU A 92 9.36 19.11 -18.66
N ILE A 93 9.89 18.69 -17.51
CA ILE A 93 10.94 19.24 -16.63
C ILE A 93 11.15 20.78 -16.54
N LYS A 94 11.09 21.30 -15.30
CA LYS A 94 12.18 22.14 -14.77
C LYS A 94 12.30 21.98 -13.25
N GLU A 95 13.49 21.56 -12.81
CA GLU A 95 13.94 21.45 -11.42
C GLU A 95 13.96 22.82 -10.74
N THR A 96 13.54 22.89 -9.47
CA THR A 96 14.37 23.45 -8.40
C THR A 96 13.89 22.91 -7.05
N GLU A 97 14.84 22.58 -6.20
CA GLU A 97 14.68 22.30 -4.78
C GLU A 97 14.04 23.48 -4.04
N GLU A 98 13.12 23.20 -3.12
CA GLU A 98 13.09 23.72 -1.75
C GLU A 98 11.73 23.45 -1.09
N SER A 99 11.82 23.02 0.16
CA SER A 99 10.77 22.82 1.14
C SER A 99 9.55 23.73 0.98
N ASN A 100 8.37 23.13 0.86
CA ASN A 100 7.17 23.80 1.37
C ASN A 100 6.30 22.83 2.16
N THR A 101 6.58 22.80 3.45
CA THR A 101 5.75 22.21 4.50
C THR A 101 4.38 22.90 4.49
N THR A 102 3.41 22.30 3.79
CA THR A 102 2.00 22.61 4.03
C THR A 102 1.56 21.78 5.23
N THR A 103 1.59 22.41 6.39
CA THR A 103 1.16 21.83 7.67
C THR A 103 -0.36 21.61 7.63
N ALA A 104 -0.79 20.47 7.10
CA ALA A 104 -2.07 19.88 7.48
C ALA A 104 -2.03 19.56 8.99
N PRO A 105 -3.17 19.64 9.71
CA PRO A 105 -3.23 19.23 11.10
C PRO A 105 -2.67 17.81 11.28
N VAL A 106 -1.84 17.61 12.29
CA VAL A 106 -1.11 16.35 12.57
C VAL A 106 -2.06 15.13 12.64
N GLU A 107 -3.36 15.34 12.87
CA GLU A 107 -4.41 14.30 12.93
C GLU A 107 -4.72 13.57 11.61
N ASP A 108 -4.28 14.09 10.46
CA ASP A 108 -4.53 13.46 9.16
C ASP A 108 -3.35 12.67 8.58
N GLN A 109 -2.24 12.60 9.32
CA GLN A 109 -1.12 11.74 8.96
C GLN A 109 -1.23 10.36 9.63
N GLN A 110 -0.72 9.34 8.95
CA GLN A 110 -0.49 8.02 9.53
C GLN A 110 0.87 7.46 9.07
N ALA A 111 1.33 6.42 9.75
CA ALA A 111 2.55 5.71 9.41
C ALA A 111 2.35 4.75 8.21
N PHE A 112 3.38 4.69 7.38
CA PHE A 112 3.51 3.79 6.23
C PHE A 112 4.91 3.18 6.16
N TRP A 113 4.99 1.99 5.57
CA TRP A 113 6.23 1.44 5.04
C TRP A 113 6.45 1.97 3.63
N ARG A 114 7.45 2.83 3.50
CA ARG A 114 7.93 3.35 2.22
C ARG A 114 8.93 2.37 1.62
N VAL A 115 8.55 1.80 0.49
CA VAL A 115 9.39 0.96 -0.36
C VAL A 115 9.96 1.82 -1.48
N SER A 116 11.25 1.67 -1.76
CA SER A 116 11.98 2.51 -2.72
C SER A 116 11.78 2.06 -4.18
N ASN A 117 11.53 0.77 -4.40
CA ASN A 117 11.37 0.20 -5.73
C ASN A 117 10.31 -0.91 -5.72
N MET A 118 9.69 -1.15 -6.87
CA MET A 118 8.66 -2.20 -7.02
C MET A 118 9.23 -3.62 -6.88
N MET A 119 10.52 -3.81 -7.17
CA MET A 119 11.20 -5.12 -7.16
C MET A 119 11.46 -5.65 -5.74
N ALA A 120 11.32 -4.80 -4.72
CA ALA A 120 11.45 -5.19 -3.32
C ALA A 120 10.20 -5.90 -2.79
N PHE A 121 9.07 -5.80 -3.51
CA PHE A 121 7.88 -6.56 -3.15
C PHE A 121 7.98 -8.00 -3.61
N GLU A 122 7.43 -8.90 -2.80
CA GLU A 122 7.37 -10.33 -3.09
C GLU A 122 6.08 -10.68 -3.87
N ASN A 123 4.91 -10.33 -3.33
CA ASN A 123 3.59 -10.67 -3.93
C ASN A 123 2.59 -9.51 -3.82
N ILE A 124 2.90 -8.38 -4.46
CA ILE A 124 2.01 -7.19 -4.50
C ILE A 124 1.36 -7.01 -5.88
N GLY A 125 0.09 -6.66 -5.90
CA GLY A 125 -0.65 -6.21 -7.07
C GLY A 125 -0.78 -4.69 -7.11
N PHE A 126 -0.93 -4.14 -8.32
CA PHE A 126 -1.17 -2.72 -8.57
C PHE A 126 -2.50 -2.54 -9.29
N SER A 127 -3.33 -1.62 -8.80
CA SER A 127 -4.53 -1.23 -9.53
C SER A 127 -4.20 -0.48 -10.82
N LYS A 128 -5.23 -0.31 -11.66
CA LYS A 128 -5.20 0.72 -12.71
C LYS A 128 -4.93 2.09 -12.08
N LYS A 129 -4.17 2.90 -12.80
CA LYS A 129 -3.86 4.28 -12.40
C LYS A 129 -5.13 5.13 -12.47
N LEU A 130 -5.45 5.79 -11.37
CA LEU A 130 -6.56 6.73 -11.29
C LEU A 130 -6.21 8.07 -11.95
N PRO A 131 -7.20 8.89 -12.34
CA PRO A 131 -6.95 10.21 -12.92
C PRO A 131 -6.13 11.15 -12.02
N ASN A 132 -6.23 11.00 -10.70
CA ASN A 132 -5.42 11.74 -9.73
C ASN A 132 -3.98 11.20 -9.57
N GLY A 133 -3.58 10.23 -10.40
CA GLY A 133 -2.23 9.65 -10.40
C GLY A 133 -1.97 8.57 -9.36
N ILE A 134 -2.98 8.19 -8.56
CA ILE A 134 -2.86 7.16 -7.53
C ILE A 134 -3.05 5.76 -8.14
N GLN A 135 -2.20 4.82 -7.74
CA GLN A 135 -2.40 3.39 -7.91
C GLN A 135 -2.50 2.74 -6.54
N PHE A 136 -3.54 1.95 -6.31
CA PHE A 136 -3.69 1.19 -5.07
C PHE A 136 -2.89 -0.10 -5.12
N LEU A 137 -2.40 -0.52 -3.95
CA LEU A 137 -1.68 -1.77 -3.78
C LEU A 137 -2.62 -2.84 -3.21
N SER A 138 -2.55 -4.07 -3.72
CA SER A 138 -3.32 -5.24 -3.24
C SER A 138 -2.38 -6.44 -3.01
N CYS A 139 -2.80 -7.49 -2.28
CA CYS A 139 -2.07 -8.78 -2.33
C CYS A 139 -2.28 -9.38 -3.73
N ALA A 140 -1.21 -9.88 -4.34
CA ALA A 140 -1.28 -10.48 -5.68
C ALA A 140 -2.06 -11.81 -5.74
N ASP A 141 -2.17 -12.53 -4.62
CA ASP A 141 -2.77 -13.87 -4.60
C ASP A 141 -4.29 -13.86 -4.34
N CYS A 142 -4.79 -12.86 -3.61
CA CYS A 142 -6.20 -12.82 -3.18
C CYS A 142 -6.88 -11.46 -3.40
N ASP A 143 -6.20 -10.54 -4.08
CA ASP A 143 -6.68 -9.20 -4.44
C ASP A 143 -7.17 -8.33 -3.27
N THR A 144 -6.92 -8.73 -2.03
CA THR A 144 -7.31 -7.93 -0.86
C THR A 144 -6.55 -6.61 -0.89
N GLY A 145 -7.31 -5.51 -0.83
CA GLY A 145 -6.79 -4.15 -0.87
C GLY A 145 -7.88 -3.10 -0.57
N PRO A 146 -7.52 -1.81 -0.49
CA PRO A 146 -6.17 -1.28 -0.69
C PRO A 146 -5.27 -1.55 0.53
N LEU A 147 -4.12 -2.17 0.34
CA LEU A 147 -3.07 -2.33 1.37
C LEU A 147 -2.22 -1.07 1.51
N GLY A 148 -2.19 -0.27 0.45
CA GLY A 148 -1.27 0.83 0.26
C GLY A 148 -1.58 1.61 -1.00
N TYR A 149 -0.72 2.56 -1.33
CA TYR A 149 -0.80 3.28 -2.59
C TYR A 149 0.59 3.66 -3.13
N HIS A 150 0.63 3.92 -4.43
CA HIS A 150 1.70 4.59 -5.13
C HIS A 150 1.15 5.88 -5.70
N ASP A 151 1.81 6.99 -5.40
CA ASP A 151 1.51 8.28 -6.01
C ASP A 151 2.53 8.56 -7.12
N SER A 152 2.04 8.59 -8.37
CA SER A 152 2.88 8.83 -9.54
C SER A 152 2.92 10.31 -9.96
N THR A 153 2.27 11.21 -9.22
CA THR A 153 2.35 12.67 -9.49
C THR A 153 3.58 13.31 -8.87
N GLY A 154 4.24 12.62 -7.92
CA GLY A 154 5.46 13.10 -7.27
C GLY A 154 6.72 12.94 -8.14
N SER A 155 7.75 13.73 -7.84
CA SER A 155 9.06 13.68 -8.51
C SER A 155 9.86 12.40 -8.20
N SER A 156 9.60 11.77 -7.06
CA SER A 156 10.23 10.51 -6.67
C SER A 156 9.21 9.38 -6.58
N LYS A 157 9.54 8.21 -7.12
CA LYS A 157 8.70 7.02 -7.00
C LYS A 157 8.74 6.52 -5.56
N GLU A 158 7.60 6.58 -4.87
CA GLU A 158 7.43 5.96 -3.57
C GLU A 158 6.22 5.02 -3.57
N TYR A 159 6.37 3.87 -2.92
CA TYR A 159 5.32 2.89 -2.74
C TYR A 159 5.07 2.76 -1.24
N LEU A 160 3.84 2.98 -0.80
CA LEU A 160 3.50 3.13 0.61
C LEU A 160 2.53 2.03 1.03
N ILE A 161 2.94 1.17 1.97
CA ILE A 161 2.08 0.17 2.60
C ILE A 161 1.63 0.69 3.97
N ALA A 162 0.32 0.71 4.22
CA ALA A 162 -0.20 1.18 5.50
C ALA A 162 0.08 0.15 6.60
N LEU A 163 0.67 0.58 7.72
CA LEU A 163 1.04 -0.34 8.81
C LEU A 163 -0.16 -1.14 9.33
N ASN A 164 -1.33 -0.52 9.40
CA ASN A 164 -2.57 -1.11 9.92
C ASN A 164 -3.37 -1.95 8.92
N ARG A 165 -2.88 -2.17 7.69
CA ARG A 165 -3.57 -2.96 6.65
C ARG A 165 -2.86 -4.26 6.30
N VAL A 166 -1.87 -4.66 7.10
CA VAL A 166 -1.05 -5.85 6.88
C VAL A 166 -0.80 -6.61 8.17
N ARG A 167 -0.19 -7.79 8.06
CA ARG A 167 0.27 -8.60 9.19
C ARG A 167 1.78 -8.69 9.24
N TYR A 168 2.31 -8.96 10.43
CA TYR A 168 3.74 -9.02 10.71
C TYR A 168 4.12 -10.38 11.25
N HIS A 169 5.23 -10.94 10.78
CA HIS A 169 5.78 -12.18 11.31
C HIS A 169 7.32 -12.13 11.33
N GLU A 170 7.92 -12.68 12.38
CA GLU A 170 9.36 -12.98 12.40
C GLU A 170 9.73 -13.93 11.27
N ARG A 171 10.92 -13.72 10.70
CA ARG A 171 11.47 -14.56 9.65
C ARG A 171 11.69 -15.98 10.18
N SER A 172 10.86 -16.93 9.74
CA SER A 172 11.01 -18.37 10.00
C SER A 172 12.05 -19.00 9.08
#